data_AF-A0A941LFV5-F1
#
_entry.id   AF-A0A941LFV5-F1
#
_cell.length_a   1.000
_cell.length_b   1.000
_cell.length_c   1.000
_cell.angle_alpha   90.00
_cell.angle_beta   90.00
_cell.angle_gamma   90.00
#
_symmetry.space_group_name_H-M   'P 1'
#
loop_
_entity.id
_entity.type
_entity.pdbx_description
1 polymer ?
#
loop_
_entity_poly.entity_id
_entity_poly.type
_entity_poly.pdbx_seq_one_letter_code
_entity_poly.pdbx_strand_id
1 'polypeptide(L)'
;MSNEKISVTFEQDHDRLDALFNTFQQLKRTDFAKAKDAFVEFKYGLQRHIVWEEDVLFPKWEENSGMAEGGPTQVMRTEHQMIGQCLEAIHDKVQQQNPESDREEQRLVEILTSHNMKEERILYPSIDQVISEAERVELYQAMKEIPEERYRTCCGSGQS
;
A
#
# COMPACT_ATOMS: atom_id res chain seq x y z
N MET A 1 -11.49 19.66 -5.71
CA MET A 1 -10.77 18.75 -4.80
C MET A 1 -11.70 17.57 -4.53
N SER A 2 -11.20 16.33 -4.50
CA SER A 2 -12.04 15.18 -4.14
C SER A 2 -12.52 15.36 -2.70
N ASN A 3 -13.82 15.21 -2.47
CA ASN A 3 -14.41 15.05 -1.13
C ASN A 3 -15.03 13.63 -1.00
N GLU A 4 -14.55 12.69 -1.79
CA GLU A 4 -14.96 11.30 -1.69
C GLU A 4 -14.48 10.72 -0.36
N LYS A 5 -15.28 9.84 0.26
CA LYS A 5 -14.94 9.17 1.51
C LYS A 5 -13.61 8.43 1.43
N ILE A 6 -12.88 8.40 2.55
CA ILE A 6 -11.58 7.70 2.63
C ILE A 6 -11.78 6.22 2.28
N SER A 7 -12.81 5.58 2.82
CA SER A 7 -13.15 4.19 2.51
C SER A 7 -13.25 3.91 1.02
N VAL A 8 -13.95 4.77 0.27
CA VAL A 8 -14.17 4.58 -1.16
C VAL A 8 -12.87 4.77 -1.95
N THR A 9 -12.12 5.83 -1.67
CA THR A 9 -10.87 6.10 -2.40
C THR A 9 -9.80 5.03 -2.11
N PHE A 10 -9.71 4.53 -0.88
CA PHE A 10 -8.71 3.53 -0.50
C PHE A 10 -9.10 2.12 -0.96
N GLU A 11 -10.37 1.72 -0.92
CA GLU A 11 -10.84 0.47 -1.56
C GLU A 11 -10.54 0.47 -3.07
N GLN A 12 -10.77 1.58 -3.77
CA GLN A 12 -10.44 1.69 -5.18
C GLN A 12 -8.93 1.56 -5.45
N ASP A 13 -8.08 2.05 -4.53
CA ASP A 13 -6.63 1.88 -4.65
C ASP A 13 -6.22 0.43 -4.37
N HIS A 14 -6.87 -0.27 -3.43
CA HIS A 14 -6.69 -1.71 -3.22
C HIS A 14 -7.05 -2.50 -4.49
N ASP A 15 -8.23 -2.26 -5.07
CA ASP A 15 -8.66 -2.92 -6.32
C ASP A 15 -7.65 -2.73 -7.46
N ARG A 16 -7.11 -1.51 -7.57
CA ARG A 16 -6.08 -1.18 -8.56
C ARG A 16 -4.77 -1.95 -8.30
N LEU A 17 -4.33 -2.03 -7.04
CA LEU A 17 -3.12 -2.76 -6.65
C LEU A 17 -3.27 -4.27 -6.89
N ASP A 18 -4.43 -4.83 -6.55
CA ASP A 18 -4.75 -6.24 -6.80
C ASP A 18 -4.73 -6.57 -8.29
N ALA A 19 -5.27 -5.70 -9.14
CA ALA A 19 -5.23 -5.88 -10.59
C ALA A 19 -3.79 -5.92 -11.14
N LEU A 20 -2.90 -5.05 -10.64
CA LEU A 20 -1.49 -5.03 -11.03
C LEU A 20 -0.76 -6.29 -10.57
N PHE A 21 -0.98 -6.71 -9.32
CA PHE A 21 -0.34 -7.91 -8.80
C PHE A 21 -0.83 -9.18 -9.51
N ASN A 22 -2.13 -9.29 -9.78
CA ASN A 22 -2.69 -10.39 -10.58
C ASN A 22 -2.07 -10.44 -11.99
N THR A 23 -1.85 -9.27 -12.61
CA THR A 23 -1.18 -9.18 -13.92
C THR A 23 0.25 -9.71 -13.85
N PHE A 24 1.02 -9.35 -12.82
CA PHE A 24 2.35 -9.91 -12.58
C PHE A 24 2.31 -11.45 -12.46
N GLN A 25 1.40 -11.98 -11.63
CA GLN A 25 1.27 -13.42 -11.39
C GLN A 25 0.96 -14.21 -12.67
N GLN A 26 0.06 -13.69 -13.51
CA GLN A 26 -0.35 -14.34 -14.75
C GLN A 26 0.75 -14.35 -15.82
N LEU A 27 1.57 -13.30 -15.87
CA LEU A 27 2.53 -13.08 -16.96
C LEU A 27 3.95 -13.53 -16.64
N LYS A 28 4.33 -13.73 -15.36
CA LYS A 28 5.74 -13.98 -14.98
C LYS A 28 6.40 -15.19 -15.68
N ARG A 29 5.61 -16.15 -16.19
CA ARG A 29 6.13 -17.33 -16.93
C ARG A 29 5.93 -17.27 -18.45
N THR A 30 5.22 -16.29 -18.97
CA THR A 30 4.83 -16.21 -20.39
C THR A 30 5.30 -14.93 -21.06
N ASP A 31 5.28 -13.80 -20.35
CA ASP A 31 5.73 -12.48 -20.78
C ASP A 31 6.37 -11.75 -19.58
N PHE A 32 7.60 -12.15 -19.24
CA PHE A 32 8.28 -11.63 -18.05
C PHE A 32 8.50 -10.12 -18.09
N ALA A 33 8.69 -9.52 -19.27
CA ALA A 33 8.86 -8.08 -19.40
C ALA A 33 7.62 -7.32 -18.90
N LYS A 34 6.42 -7.71 -19.36
CA LYS A 34 5.17 -7.12 -18.86
C LYS A 34 4.89 -7.45 -17.41
N ALA A 35 5.23 -8.67 -16.97
CA ALA A 35 5.09 -9.04 -15.56
C ALA A 35 5.93 -8.12 -14.67
N LYS A 36 7.19 -7.87 -15.05
CA LYS A 36 8.09 -6.96 -14.34
C LYS A 36 7.51 -5.55 -14.29
N ASP A 37 7.00 -5.02 -15.40
CA ASP A 37 6.41 -3.68 -15.43
C ASP A 37 5.21 -3.58 -14.47
N ALA A 38 4.32 -4.58 -14.49
CA ALA A 38 3.18 -4.65 -13.56
C ALA A 38 3.63 -4.74 -12.09
N PHE A 39 4.66 -5.52 -11.79
CA PHE A 39 5.20 -5.63 -10.44
C PHE A 39 5.85 -4.31 -9.96
N VAL A 40 6.58 -3.61 -10.83
CA VAL A 40 7.18 -2.31 -10.51
C VAL A 40 6.08 -1.30 -10.18
N GLU A 41 5.01 -1.26 -10.96
CA GLU A 41 3.87 -0.37 -10.71
C GLU A 41 3.11 -0.76 -9.42
N PHE A 42 2.91 -2.05 -9.18
CA PHE A 42 2.33 -2.56 -7.94
C PHE A 42 3.15 -2.18 -6.71
N LYS A 43 4.46 -2.49 -6.72
CA LYS A 43 5.38 -2.18 -5.60
C LYS A 43 5.38 -0.69 -5.29
N TYR A 44 5.53 0.15 -6.32
CA TYR A 44 5.49 1.60 -6.17
C TYR A 44 4.15 2.09 -5.60
N GLY A 45 3.04 1.59 -6.15
CA GLY A 45 1.70 1.95 -5.70
C GLY A 45 1.45 1.58 -4.24
N LEU A 46 1.82 0.36 -3.84
CA LEU A 46 1.61 -0.13 -2.48
C LEU A 46 2.51 0.58 -1.45
N GLN A 47 3.76 0.90 -1.82
CA GLN A 47 4.63 1.71 -0.96
C GLN A 47 4.07 3.12 -0.75
N ARG A 48 3.53 3.75 -1.80
CA ARG A 48 2.86 5.04 -1.70
C ARG A 48 1.59 4.95 -0.85
N HIS A 49 0.80 3.90 -1.01
CA HIS A 49 -0.40 3.64 -0.22
C HIS A 49 -0.08 3.61 1.28
N ILE A 50 0.88 2.76 1.67
CA ILE A 50 1.35 2.64 3.06
C ILE A 50 1.84 4.00 3.61
N VAL A 51 2.54 4.80 2.78
CA VAL A 51 2.99 6.13 3.21
C VAL A 51 1.82 7.09 3.40
N TRP A 52 0.79 7.07 2.55
CA TRP A 52 -0.43 7.85 2.78
C TRP A 52 -1.11 7.49 4.09
N GLU A 53 -1.11 6.21 4.43
CA GLU A 53 -1.67 5.77 5.69
C GLU A 53 -0.83 6.20 6.89
N GLU A 54 0.46 5.88 6.89
CA GLU A 54 1.33 6.11 8.06
C GLU A 54 1.64 7.58 8.32
N ASP A 55 1.82 8.38 7.28
CA ASP A 55 2.23 9.78 7.40
C ASP A 55 1.04 10.75 7.43
N VAL A 56 -0.15 10.34 6.96
CA VAL A 56 -1.31 11.24 6.81
C VAL A 56 -2.56 10.72 7.51
N LEU A 57 -3.07 9.52 7.17
CA LEU A 57 -4.33 9.04 7.74
C LEU A 57 -4.24 8.66 9.21
N PHE A 58 -3.27 7.81 9.57
CA PHE A 58 -3.15 7.30 10.93
C PHE A 58 -2.91 8.43 11.94
N PRO A 59 -2.01 9.40 11.70
CA PRO A 59 -1.83 10.51 12.63
C PRO A 59 -3.12 11.31 12.84
N LYS A 60 -3.88 11.57 11.76
CA LYS A 60 -5.13 12.33 11.87
C LYS A 60 -6.23 11.56 12.60
N TRP A 61 -6.33 10.27 12.34
CA TRP A 61 -7.27 9.41 13.04
C TRP A 61 -6.93 9.26 14.52
N GLU A 62 -5.65 9.09 14.85
CA GLU A 62 -5.16 9.01 16.24
C GLU A 62 -5.45 10.32 17.01
N GLU A 63 -5.24 11.48 16.36
CA GLU A 63 -5.61 12.79 16.92
C GLU A 63 -7.11 12.89 17.21
N ASN A 64 -7.96 12.57 16.23
CA ASN A 64 -9.41 12.76 16.37
C ASN A 64 -10.08 11.70 17.26
N SER A 65 -9.53 10.48 17.31
CA SER A 65 -10.06 9.37 18.13
C SER A 65 -9.51 9.36 19.57
N GLY A 66 -8.34 9.96 19.79
CA GLY A 66 -7.60 9.85 21.03
C GLY A 66 -6.93 8.48 21.26
N MET A 67 -6.86 7.62 20.24
CA MET A 67 -6.37 6.24 20.34
C MET A 67 -4.99 6.06 19.70
N ALA A 68 -3.94 6.65 20.28
CA ALA A 68 -2.58 6.58 19.75
C ALA A 68 -1.80 5.31 20.19
N GLU A 69 -1.51 5.13 21.48
CA GLU A 69 -0.68 4.02 21.96
C GLU A 69 -1.47 2.71 22.14
N GLY A 70 -0.93 1.59 21.64
CA GLY A 70 -1.59 0.28 21.71
C GLY A 70 -2.86 0.18 20.85
N GLY A 71 -3.09 1.16 19.98
CA GLY A 71 -4.26 1.25 19.10
C GLY A 71 -4.18 0.39 17.84
N PRO A 72 -5.26 0.32 17.05
CA PRO A 72 -5.33 -0.50 15.84
C PRO A 72 -4.27 -0.13 14.80
N THR A 73 -3.90 1.14 14.69
CA THR A 73 -2.86 1.64 13.76
C THR A 73 -1.47 1.09 14.07
N GLN A 74 -1.16 0.67 15.31
CA GLN A 74 0.11 0.02 15.63
C GLN A 74 0.21 -1.40 15.05
N VAL A 75 -0.91 -2.13 15.04
CA VAL A 75 -1.00 -3.44 14.39
C VAL A 75 -0.82 -3.28 12.88
N MET A 76 -1.43 -2.26 12.27
CA MET A 76 -1.29 -1.96 10.84
C MET A 76 0.18 -1.69 10.47
N ARG A 77 0.87 -0.82 11.20
CA ARG A 77 2.31 -0.54 10.99
C ARG A 77 3.19 -1.79 11.12
N THR A 78 2.86 -2.70 12.03
CA THR A 78 3.59 -3.97 12.15
C THR A 78 3.40 -4.84 10.91
N GLU A 79 2.18 -4.90 10.37
CA GLU A 79 1.90 -5.62 9.14
C GLU A 79 2.51 -4.95 7.91
N HIS A 80 2.55 -3.62 7.83
CA HIS A 80 3.28 -2.88 6.78
C HIS A 80 4.75 -3.27 6.71
N GLN A 81 5.41 -3.45 7.86
CA GLN A 81 6.79 -3.94 7.91
C GLN A 81 6.91 -5.35 7.33
N MET A 82 5.94 -6.23 7.60
CA MET A 82 5.92 -7.59 7.04
C MET A 82 5.63 -7.60 5.54
N ILE A 83 4.72 -6.74 5.07
CA ILE A 83 4.42 -6.50 3.66
C ILE A 83 5.69 -6.03 2.94
N GLY A 84 6.39 -5.04 3.49
CA GLY A 84 7.65 -4.53 2.94
C GLY A 84 8.72 -5.62 2.78
N GLN A 85 8.86 -6.51 3.77
CA GLN A 85 9.79 -7.64 3.67
C GLN A 85 9.43 -8.61 2.53
N CYS A 86 8.13 -8.89 2.34
CA CYS A 86 7.67 -9.75 1.25
C CYS A 86 7.90 -9.07 -0.12
N LEU A 87 7.65 -7.76 -0.21
CA LEU A 87 7.88 -6.99 -1.44
C LEU A 87 9.35 -7.02 -1.86
N GLU A 88 10.30 -6.87 -0.92
CA GLU A 88 11.73 -6.96 -1.26
C GLU A 88 12.12 -8.38 -1.70
N ALA A 89 11.59 -9.42 -1.06
CA ALA A 89 11.86 -10.80 -1.46
C ALA A 89 11.37 -11.11 -2.89
N ILE A 90 10.19 -10.60 -3.28
CA ILE A 90 9.68 -10.74 -4.66
C ILE A 90 10.51 -9.87 -5.61
N HIS A 91 10.86 -8.65 -5.20
CA HIS A 91 11.66 -7.72 -6.00
C HIS A 91 13.03 -8.31 -6.37
N ASP A 92 13.72 -8.96 -5.43
CA ASP A 92 14.98 -9.65 -5.69
C ASP A 92 14.86 -10.72 -6.79
N LYS A 93 13.75 -11.47 -6.79
CA LYS A 93 13.44 -12.47 -7.83
C LYS A 93 13.19 -11.80 -9.17
N VAL A 94 12.43 -10.71 -9.18
CA VAL A 94 12.14 -9.93 -10.38
C VAL A 94 13.42 -9.34 -10.99
N GLN A 95 14.35 -8.85 -10.17
CA GLN A 95 15.65 -8.35 -10.64
C GLN A 95 16.49 -9.45 -11.29
N GLN A 96 16.41 -10.68 -10.78
CA GLN A 96 17.11 -11.85 -11.32
C GLN A 96 16.40 -12.50 -12.52
N GLN A 97 15.29 -11.91 -12.98
CA GLN A 97 14.39 -12.53 -13.98
C GLN A 97 13.92 -13.94 -13.60
N ASN A 98 13.78 -14.20 -12.30
CA ASN A 98 13.38 -15.49 -11.77
C ASN A 98 11.86 -15.52 -11.55
N PRO A 99 11.09 -16.35 -12.29
CA PRO A 99 9.64 -16.44 -12.13
C PRO A 99 9.19 -17.25 -10.90
N GLU A 100 10.13 -17.90 -10.20
CA GLU A 100 9.87 -18.78 -9.07
C GLU A 100 9.77 -18.00 -7.75
N SER A 101 8.78 -17.11 -7.68
CA SER A 101 8.42 -16.27 -6.52
C SER A 101 7.08 -16.65 -5.88
N ASP A 102 6.48 -17.79 -6.24
CA ASP A 102 5.14 -18.19 -5.78
C ASP A 102 5.03 -18.26 -4.25
N ARG A 103 6.09 -18.64 -3.55
CA ARG A 103 6.10 -18.74 -2.09
C ARG A 103 6.03 -17.37 -1.43
N GLU A 104 6.85 -16.43 -1.90
CA GLU A 104 6.89 -15.05 -1.41
C GLU A 104 5.58 -14.32 -1.74
N GLU A 105 5.03 -14.55 -2.93
CA GLU A 105 3.72 -14.04 -3.34
C GLU A 105 2.58 -14.58 -2.49
N GLN A 106 2.54 -15.89 -2.24
CA GLN A 106 1.52 -16.50 -1.38
C GLN A 106 1.56 -15.90 0.04
N ARG A 107 2.76 -15.66 0.57
CA ARG A 107 2.92 -15.00 1.87
C ARG A 107 2.41 -13.57 1.86
N LEU A 108 2.70 -12.81 0.81
CA LEU A 108 2.20 -11.44 0.66
C LEU A 108 0.66 -11.41 0.59
N VAL A 109 0.05 -12.29 -0.21
CA VAL A 109 -1.41 -12.40 -0.35
C VAL A 109 -2.09 -12.70 0.98
N GLU A 110 -1.54 -13.62 1.77
CA GLU A 110 -2.09 -13.95 3.09
C GLU A 110 -2.10 -12.74 4.03
N ILE A 111 -1.03 -11.95 4.04
CA ILE A 111 -0.93 -10.75 4.87
C ILE A 111 -1.93 -9.70 4.37
N LEU A 112 -1.89 -9.37 3.07
CA LEU A 112 -2.77 -8.35 2.47
C LEU A 112 -4.26 -8.70 2.65
N THR A 113 -4.65 -9.97 2.50
CA THR A 113 -6.05 -10.38 2.70
C THR A 113 -6.55 -10.05 4.10
N SER A 114 -5.76 -10.37 5.13
CA SER A 114 -6.12 -10.06 6.52
C SER A 114 -6.02 -8.56 6.82
N HIS A 115 -5.03 -7.90 6.23
CA HIS A 115 -4.75 -6.48 6.38
C HIS A 115 -5.87 -5.60 5.84
N ASN A 116 -6.17 -5.73 4.54
CA ASN A 116 -7.19 -4.97 3.83
C ASN A 116 -8.58 -5.18 4.48
N MET A 117 -8.88 -6.40 4.94
CA MET A 117 -10.14 -6.66 5.66
C MET A 117 -10.29 -5.77 6.91
N LYS A 118 -9.22 -5.55 7.69
CA LYS A 118 -9.29 -4.68 8.88
C LYS A 118 -9.44 -3.22 8.47
N GLU A 119 -8.80 -2.82 7.39
CA GLU A 119 -8.91 -1.45 6.90
C GLU A 119 -10.30 -1.14 6.39
N GLU A 120 -10.78 -1.92 5.43
CA GLU A 120 -12.04 -1.70 4.73
C GLU A 120 -13.24 -1.87 5.66
N ARG A 121 -13.18 -2.81 6.62
CA ARG A 121 -14.32 -3.09 7.51
C ARG A 121 -14.30 -2.33 8.83
N ILE A 122 -13.14 -1.84 9.26
CA ILE A 122 -12.98 -1.25 10.60
C ILE A 122 -12.35 0.13 10.50
N LEU A 123 -11.13 0.24 9.97
CA LEU A 123 -10.35 1.46 10.06
C LEU A 123 -10.88 2.58 9.16
N TYR A 124 -11.04 2.35 7.85
CA TYR A 124 -11.55 3.39 6.94
C TYR A 124 -12.97 3.86 7.29
N PRO A 125 -13.93 2.97 7.64
CA PRO A 125 -15.23 3.41 8.13
C PRO A 125 -15.15 4.24 9.41
N SER A 126 -14.22 3.90 10.32
CA SER A 126 -13.99 4.69 11.53
C SER A 126 -13.40 6.06 11.20
N ILE A 127 -12.44 6.14 10.28
CA ILE A 127 -11.87 7.40 9.79
C ILE A 127 -12.97 8.30 9.24
N ASP A 128 -13.82 7.78 8.35
CA ASP A 128 -14.92 8.56 7.77
C ASP A 128 -15.94 9.08 8.79
N GLN A 129 -16.03 8.46 9.97
CA GLN A 129 -16.90 8.91 11.06
C GLN A 129 -16.29 10.02 11.91
N VAL A 130 -14.97 10.06 12.05
CA VAL A 130 -14.27 10.99 12.97
C VAL A 130 -13.59 12.16 12.26
N ILE A 131 -13.50 12.15 10.93
CA ILE A 131 -13.00 13.29 10.16
C ILE A 131 -14.16 14.09 9.54
N SER A 132 -14.05 15.41 9.60
CA SER A 132 -14.93 16.33 8.88
C SER A 132 -14.60 16.38 7.38
N GLU A 133 -15.52 16.94 6.59
CA GLU A 133 -15.28 17.20 5.17
C GLU A 133 -14.09 18.15 4.94
N ALA A 134 -13.91 19.17 5.78
CA ALA A 134 -12.78 20.08 5.68
C ALA A 134 -11.44 19.35 5.92
N GLU A 135 -11.35 18.56 6.98
CA GLU A 135 -10.16 17.74 7.26
C GLU A 135 -9.91 16.73 6.14
N ARG A 136 -10.95 16.14 5.55
CA ARG A 136 -10.80 15.21 4.43
C ARG A 136 -10.14 15.88 3.23
N VAL A 137 -10.54 17.11 2.89
CA VAL A 137 -9.92 17.87 1.80
C VAL A 137 -8.44 18.16 2.11
N GLU A 138 -8.12 18.52 3.36
CA GLU A 138 -6.75 18.74 3.82
C GLU A 138 -5.90 17.47 3.72
N LEU A 139 -6.43 16.31 4.13
CA LEU A 139 -5.73 15.02 4.03
C LEU A 139 -5.40 14.68 2.57
N TYR A 140 -6.35 14.82 1.65
CA TYR A 140 -6.08 14.57 0.23
C TYR A 140 -5.09 15.57 -0.38
N GLN A 141 -5.01 16.79 0.17
CA GLN A 141 -3.98 17.74 -0.24
C GLN A 141 -2.61 17.32 0.28
N ALA A 142 -2.51 16.95 1.56
CA ALA A 142 -1.27 16.47 2.18
C ALA A 142 -0.71 15.23 1.45
N MET A 143 -1.58 14.27 1.09
CA MET A 143 -1.19 13.07 0.32
C MET A 143 -0.52 13.39 -1.03
N LYS A 144 -0.93 14.48 -1.70
CA LYS A 144 -0.36 14.92 -2.98
C LYS A 144 0.97 15.66 -2.81
N GLU A 145 1.18 16.24 -1.64
CA GLU A 145 2.38 17.00 -1.30
C GLU A 145 3.50 16.09 -0.78
N ILE A 146 3.21 14.81 -0.51
CA ILE A 146 4.23 13.83 -0.15
C ILE A 146 5.25 13.70 -1.28
N PRO A 147 6.54 13.99 -1.03
CA PRO A 147 7.59 13.82 -2.02
C PRO A 147 7.72 12.35 -2.44
N GLU A 148 7.92 12.09 -3.74
CA GLU A 148 8.06 10.72 -4.24
C GLU A 148 9.18 9.95 -3.55
N GLU A 149 10.24 10.63 -3.12
CA GLU A 149 11.37 10.05 -2.41
C GLU A 149 10.96 9.32 -1.11
N ARG A 150 9.82 9.69 -0.53
CA ARG A 150 9.33 9.08 0.72
C ARG A 150 8.88 7.63 0.55
N TYR A 151 8.38 7.29 -0.63
CA TYR A 151 7.91 5.94 -0.98
C TYR A 151 8.70 5.30 -2.13
N ARG A 152 9.65 6.04 -2.74
CA ARG A 152 10.59 5.52 -3.73
C ARG A 152 11.85 5.02 -3.05
N THR A 153 11.73 3.96 -2.24
CA THR A 153 12.89 3.22 -1.72
C THR A 153 13.53 2.41 -2.84
N CYS A 154 14.35 3.11 -3.65
CA CYS A 154 15.29 2.62 -4.66
C CYS A 154 14.88 1.39 -5.52
N CYS A 155 14.18 1.67 -6.61
CA CYS A 155 14.57 1.12 -7.92
C CYS A 155 15.43 2.18 -8.62
N GLY A 156 16.75 2.25 -8.35
CA GLY A 156 17.57 3.32 -8.93
C GLY A 156 18.99 3.50 -8.41
N SER A 157 19.85 2.48 -8.52
CA SER A 157 21.28 2.70 -8.78
C SER A 157 21.87 1.56 -9.61
N GLY A 158 21.24 1.32 -10.77
CA GLY A 158 22.02 0.93 -11.93
C GLY A 158 22.82 2.15 -12.38
N GLN A 159 23.99 2.37 -11.77
CA GLN A 159 25.02 3.23 -12.33
C GLN A 159 26.32 2.45 -12.39
N SER A 160 26.71 2.15 -13.63
CA SER A 160 28.01 1.65 -14.14
C SER A 160 28.30 0.16 -13.97
#